data_AF-A0A3L7UYJ6-F1
#
_entry.id   AF-A0A3L7UYJ6-F1
#
_cell.length_a   1.000
_cell.length_b   1.000
_cell.length_c   1.000
_cell.angle_alpha   90.00
_cell.angle_beta   90.00
_cell.angle_gamma   90.00
#
_symmetry.space_group_name_H-M   'P 1'
#
loop_
_entity.id
_entity.type
_entity.pdbx_description
1 polymer ?
#
loop_
_entity_poly.entity_id
_entity_poly.type
_entity_poly.pdbx_seq_one_letter_code
_entity_poly.pdbx_strand_id
1 'polypeptide(L)'
;MFGPTLFRMEERYNSGKERVSPGTSRVSVVEPPKSWWIGTNERGQEPAKITAWAWTLGVLKDEKSTLAFIPDVTDSEKELTGIQVTGSVDPAIDMYFDQKTHELVRVDWRNDIYRFSDWKEYDGTKYPSKCAMFRRNSGEPWFFHEIVTIERLKELPEGLKR
;
A
#
# COMPACT_ATOMS: atom_id res chain seq x y z
N MET A 1 -15.70 -8.92 14.69
CA MET A 1 -14.24 -8.74 14.80
C MET A 1 -13.63 -9.38 13.56
N PHE A 2 -13.13 -8.59 12.61
CA PHE A 2 -12.42 -9.15 11.46
C PHE A 2 -11.08 -9.67 11.97
N GLY A 3 -10.75 -10.93 11.69
CA GLY A 3 -9.49 -11.53 12.11
C GLY A 3 -8.27 -10.79 11.54
N PRO A 4 -7.05 -11.07 12.02
CA PRO A 4 -5.84 -10.44 11.51
C PRO A 4 -5.71 -10.64 9.99
N THR A 5 -5.44 -9.54 9.29
CA THR A 5 -5.22 -9.45 7.84
C THR A 5 -3.81 -9.95 7.54
N LEU A 6 -3.61 -11.28 7.54
CA LEU A 6 -2.32 -11.92 7.29
C LEU A 6 -2.22 -12.45 5.85
N PHE A 7 -1.19 -12.01 5.12
CA PHE A 7 -0.97 -12.37 3.72
C PHE A 7 0.47 -12.74 3.44
N ARG A 8 0.67 -13.72 2.55
CA ARG A 8 1.93 -13.94 1.84
C ARG A 8 1.83 -13.26 0.48
N MET A 9 2.91 -12.61 0.08
CA MET A 9 3.04 -11.93 -1.20
C MET A 9 4.35 -12.36 -1.86
N GLU A 10 4.28 -12.83 -3.09
CA GLU A 10 5.44 -12.86 -3.98
C GLU A 10 5.45 -11.54 -4.75
N GLU A 11 6.58 -10.85 -4.73
CA GLU A 11 6.68 -9.51 -5.30
C GLU A 11 7.97 -9.32 -6.08
N ARG A 12 7.92 -8.35 -7.00
CA ARG A 12 9.08 -7.82 -7.71
C ARG A 12 9.22 -6.34 -7.39
N TYR A 13 10.44 -5.87 -7.21
CA TYR A 13 10.69 -4.46 -6.97
C TYR A 13 11.95 -3.94 -7.66
N ASN A 14 11.96 -2.64 -7.92
CA ASN A 14 13.13 -1.91 -8.39
C ASN A 14 13.28 -0.64 -7.55
N SER A 15 14.48 -0.41 -7.03
CA SER A 15 14.86 0.90 -6.47
C SER A 15 15.57 1.72 -7.55
N GLY A 16 15.26 3.00 -7.64
CA GLY A 16 15.84 3.91 -8.62
C GLY A 16 14.79 4.59 -9.50
N LYS A 17 15.27 5.39 -10.44
CA LYS A 17 14.41 6.21 -11.32
C LYS A 17 13.77 5.42 -12.45
N GLU A 18 14.35 4.27 -12.80
CA GLU A 18 13.94 3.49 -13.95
C GLU A 18 13.32 2.16 -13.52
N ARG A 19 12.27 1.75 -14.24
CA ARG A 19 11.68 0.43 -14.08
C ARG A 19 12.49 -0.57 -14.89
N VAL A 20 13.07 -1.55 -14.21
CA VAL A 20 13.74 -2.70 -14.83
C VAL A 20 12.77 -3.89 -14.87
N SER A 21 12.84 -4.70 -15.93
CA SER A 21 12.02 -5.90 -16.08
C SER A 21 12.88 -7.13 -16.42
N PRO A 22 12.79 -8.24 -15.64
CA PRO A 22 12.05 -8.34 -14.38
C PRO A 22 12.75 -7.54 -13.26
N GLY A 23 11.98 -7.07 -12.27
CA GLY A 23 12.56 -6.52 -11.05
C GLY A 23 13.09 -7.60 -10.09
N THR A 24 13.74 -7.17 -9.01
CA THR A 24 14.25 -8.05 -7.95
C THR A 24 13.10 -8.77 -7.27
N SER A 25 13.15 -10.09 -7.24
CA SER A 25 12.11 -10.91 -6.62
C SER A 25 12.33 -11.06 -5.12
N ARG A 26 11.25 -11.03 -4.34
CA ARG A 26 11.26 -11.41 -2.91
C ARG A 26 9.91 -11.97 -2.49
N VAL A 27 9.89 -12.61 -1.33
CA VAL A 27 8.66 -13.06 -0.65
C VAL A 27 8.51 -12.28 0.64
N SER A 28 7.32 -11.74 0.84
CA SER A 28 6.92 -11.07 2.07
C SER A 28 5.76 -11.78 2.74
N VAL A 29 5.73 -11.68 4.06
CA VAL A 29 4.53 -11.91 4.86
C VAL A 29 4.15 -10.58 5.49
N VAL A 30 2.89 -10.17 5.39
CA VAL A 30 2.39 -8.90 5.91
C VAL A 30 1.21 -9.15 6.84
N GLU A 31 1.25 -8.53 8.02
CA GLU A 31 0.15 -8.46 8.99
C GLU A 31 -0.05 -6.97 9.37
N PRO A 32 -0.60 -6.15 8.45
CA PRO A 32 -0.77 -4.73 8.72
C PRO A 32 -1.73 -4.47 9.90
N PRO A 33 -1.51 -3.39 10.66
CA PRO A 33 -0.46 -2.38 10.48
C PRO A 33 0.90 -2.75 11.08
N LYS A 34 0.99 -3.85 11.84
CA LYS A 34 2.07 -4.02 12.83
C LYS A 34 3.31 -4.70 12.27
N SER A 35 3.15 -5.68 11.38
CA SER A 35 4.24 -6.58 11.05
C SER A 35 4.40 -6.80 9.56
N TRP A 36 5.66 -6.87 9.15
CA TRP A 36 6.06 -7.17 7.78
C TRP A 36 7.39 -7.94 7.84
N TRP A 37 7.39 -9.18 7.37
CA TRP A 37 8.57 -10.01 7.22
C TRP A 37 9.03 -10.07 5.77
N ILE A 38 10.34 -9.94 5.52
CA ILE A 38 10.99 -10.31 4.25
C ILE A 38 11.89 -11.50 4.53
N GLY A 39 11.59 -12.65 3.91
CA GLY A 39 12.18 -13.91 4.34
C GLY A 39 11.87 -14.15 5.82
N THR A 40 12.88 -14.33 6.66
CA THR A 40 12.74 -14.56 8.11
C THR A 40 12.83 -13.28 8.95
N ASN A 41 13.09 -12.13 8.34
CA ASN A 41 13.40 -10.89 9.07
C ASN A 41 12.19 -9.96 9.13
N GLU A 42 11.79 -9.59 10.35
CA GLU A 42 10.78 -8.55 10.60
C GLU A 42 11.39 -7.17 10.32
N ARG A 43 10.66 -6.27 9.65
CA ARG A 43 11.19 -4.96 9.20
C ARG A 43 11.29 -3.90 10.30
N GLY A 44 10.94 -4.20 11.55
CA GLY A 44 11.03 -3.30 12.69
C GLY A 44 10.05 -2.12 12.60
N GLN A 45 10.38 -0.99 13.23
CA GLN A 45 9.57 0.23 13.12
C GLN A 45 9.82 0.89 11.76
N GLU A 46 9.14 0.38 10.73
CA GLU A 46 9.32 0.86 9.37
C GLU A 46 8.10 1.63 8.85
N PRO A 47 8.31 2.84 8.29
CA PRO A 47 7.23 3.63 7.70
C PRO A 47 6.42 2.86 6.65
N ALA A 48 7.06 1.98 5.88
CA ALA A 48 6.42 1.20 4.82
C ALA A 48 5.27 0.30 5.32
N LYS A 49 5.23 -0.04 6.62
CA LYS A 49 4.10 -0.79 7.21
C LYS A 49 2.80 0.01 7.21
N ILE A 50 2.88 1.32 7.42
CA ILE A 50 1.71 2.20 7.39
C ILE A 50 1.17 2.33 5.95
N THR A 51 2.05 2.43 4.96
CA THR A 51 1.60 2.51 3.56
C THR A 51 1.11 1.17 3.04
N ALA A 52 1.69 0.04 3.49
CA ALA A 52 1.09 -1.28 3.28
C ALA A 52 -0.30 -1.40 3.91
N TRP A 53 -0.51 -0.83 5.11
CA TRP A 53 -1.83 -0.78 5.73
C TRP A 53 -2.83 0.11 4.98
N ALA A 54 -2.38 1.24 4.44
CA ALA A 54 -3.20 2.08 3.57
C ALA A 54 -3.56 1.35 2.26
N TRP A 55 -2.63 0.59 1.68
CA TRP A 55 -2.87 -0.23 0.48
C TRP A 55 -3.99 -1.27 0.72
N THR A 56 -4.08 -1.87 1.92
CA THR A 56 -5.18 -2.77 2.27
C THR A 56 -6.50 -2.07 2.60
N LEU A 57 -6.54 -0.74 2.54
CA LEU A 57 -7.63 0.12 3.02
C LEU A 57 -7.93 -0.03 4.52
N GLY A 58 -7.10 -0.78 5.27
CA GLY A 58 -7.34 -1.05 6.68
C GLY A 58 -7.33 0.21 7.53
N VAL A 59 -6.52 1.21 7.14
CA VAL A 59 -6.45 2.51 7.81
C VAL A 59 -7.80 3.25 7.78
N LEU A 60 -8.67 2.99 6.79
CA LEU A 60 -10.00 3.61 6.71
C LEU A 60 -11.05 2.95 7.63
N LYS A 61 -10.72 1.78 8.19
CA LYS A 61 -11.61 0.98 9.03
C LYS A 61 -11.18 0.97 10.49
N ASP A 62 -10.05 1.57 10.81
CA ASP A 62 -9.55 1.65 12.18
C ASP A 62 -10.39 2.62 13.02
N GLU A 63 -10.75 2.21 14.23
CA GLU A 63 -11.59 3.02 15.12
C GLU A 63 -10.91 4.31 15.58
N LYS A 64 -9.57 4.38 15.53
CA LYS A 64 -8.81 5.59 15.86
C LYS A 64 -8.66 6.53 14.66
N SER A 65 -9.07 6.10 13.46
CA SER A 65 -8.99 6.92 12.27
C SER A 65 -10.06 7.99 12.26
N THR A 66 -9.62 9.23 12.04
CA THR A 66 -10.50 10.35 11.70
C THR A 66 -10.36 10.63 10.21
N LEU A 67 -11.50 10.68 9.51
CA LEU A 67 -11.58 10.83 8.06
C LEU A 67 -12.09 12.21 7.70
N ALA A 68 -11.39 12.91 6.82
CA ALA A 68 -11.83 14.19 6.25
C ALA A 68 -11.78 14.14 4.73
N PHE A 69 -12.80 14.68 4.07
CA PHE A 69 -12.81 14.77 2.61
C PHE A 69 -11.84 15.86 2.12
N ILE A 70 -11.18 15.57 1.00
CA ILE A 70 -10.37 16.52 0.24
C ILE A 70 -11.12 16.80 -1.07
N PRO A 71 -11.66 18.03 -1.27
CA PRO A 71 -12.43 18.37 -2.46
C PRO A 71 -11.54 18.60 -3.69
N ASP A 72 -12.16 18.53 -4.87
CA ASP A 72 -11.62 19.02 -6.15
C ASP A 72 -10.23 18.51 -6.53
N VAL A 73 -9.98 17.21 -6.34
CA VAL A 73 -8.68 16.60 -6.66
C VAL A 73 -8.68 16.02 -8.06
N THR A 74 -7.67 16.39 -8.85
CA THR A 74 -7.37 15.76 -10.15
C THR A 74 -5.95 15.18 -10.18
N ASP A 75 -5.78 13.99 -10.76
CA ASP A 75 -4.45 13.43 -11.08
C ASP A 75 -4.51 12.74 -12.46
N SER A 76 -3.56 13.05 -13.35
CA SER A 76 -3.52 12.49 -14.70
C SER A 76 -4.87 12.52 -15.43
N GLU A 77 -5.54 13.68 -15.43
CA GLU A 77 -6.85 13.92 -16.06
C GLU A 77 -8.03 13.14 -15.45
N LYS A 78 -7.81 12.45 -14.33
CA LYS A 78 -8.88 11.78 -13.57
C LYS A 78 -9.39 12.66 -12.46
N GLU A 79 -10.72 12.71 -12.31
CA GLU A 79 -11.38 13.24 -11.13
C GLU A 79 -11.29 12.22 -9.99
N LEU A 80 -10.80 12.67 -8.84
CA LEU A 80 -10.56 11.82 -7.68
C LEU A 80 -11.43 12.27 -6.50
N THR A 81 -11.82 11.31 -5.66
CA THR A 81 -12.30 11.56 -4.30
C THR A 81 -11.12 11.40 -3.35
N GLY A 82 -10.72 12.49 -2.69
CA GLY A 82 -9.66 12.45 -1.69
C GLY A 82 -10.22 12.27 -0.28
N ILE A 83 -9.52 11.46 0.52
CA ILE A 83 -9.79 11.24 1.94
C ILE A 83 -8.47 11.41 2.69
N GLN A 84 -8.40 12.39 3.58
CA GLN A 84 -7.33 12.51 4.54
C GLN A 84 -7.65 11.64 5.76
N VAL A 85 -6.66 10.85 6.20
CA VAL A 85 -6.75 10.03 7.40
C VAL A 85 -5.75 10.52 8.45
N THR A 86 -6.27 10.73 9.66
CA THR A 86 -5.52 11.16 10.84
C THR A 86 -5.87 10.29 12.05
N GLY A 87 -5.23 10.51 13.20
CA GLY A 87 -5.55 9.85 14.46
C GLY A 87 -4.86 8.49 14.63
N SER A 88 -5.06 7.56 13.69
CA SER A 88 -4.38 6.26 13.69
C SER A 88 -2.98 6.29 13.06
N VAL A 89 -2.66 7.38 12.34
CA VAL A 89 -1.39 7.59 11.65
C VAL A 89 -0.87 9.01 11.88
N ASP A 90 0.45 9.13 11.94
CA ASP A 90 1.17 10.41 12.05
C ASP A 90 2.48 10.33 11.21
N PRO A 91 2.72 11.26 10.26
CA PRO A 91 1.80 12.32 9.82
C PRO A 91 0.56 11.78 9.11
N ALA A 92 -0.40 12.67 8.87
CA ALA A 92 -1.60 12.40 8.09
C ALA A 92 -1.26 11.75 6.74
N ILE A 93 -2.12 10.83 6.30
CA ILE A 93 -2.03 10.17 5.01
C ILE A 93 -3.23 10.55 4.16
N ASP A 94 -2.99 10.95 2.92
CA ASP A 94 -4.06 11.29 1.99
C ASP A 94 -4.24 10.12 1.01
N MET A 95 -5.46 9.64 0.87
CA MET A 95 -5.82 8.53 -0.01
C MET A 95 -6.77 9.05 -1.09
N TYR A 96 -6.54 8.69 -2.34
CA TYR A 96 -7.32 9.18 -3.47
C TYR A 96 -7.87 8.03 -4.31
N PHE A 97 -9.17 8.13 -4.57
CA PHE A 97 -9.95 7.12 -5.27
C PHE A 97 -10.46 7.68 -6.60
N ASP A 98 -10.41 6.87 -7.66
CA ASP A 98 -11.04 7.23 -8.94
C ASP A 98 -12.55 7.38 -8.74
N GLN A 99 -13.15 8.50 -9.17
CA GLN A 99 -14.59 8.73 -8.96
C GLN A 99 -15.48 7.76 -9.75
N LYS A 100 -14.97 7.16 -10.82
CA LYS A 100 -15.76 6.26 -11.69
C LYS A 100 -15.65 4.81 -11.23
N THR A 101 -14.44 4.36 -10.90
CA THR A 101 -14.20 2.95 -10.53
C THR A 101 -14.15 2.72 -9.03
N HIS A 102 -14.04 3.79 -8.23
CA HIS A 102 -13.81 3.77 -6.78
C HIS A 102 -12.53 3.01 -6.37
N GLU A 103 -11.62 2.78 -7.32
CA GLU A 103 -10.36 2.12 -7.06
C GLU A 103 -9.37 3.09 -6.40
N LEU A 104 -8.58 2.62 -5.43
CA LEU A 104 -7.47 3.39 -4.86
C LEU A 104 -6.41 3.59 -5.94
N VAL A 105 -6.19 4.84 -6.36
CA VAL A 105 -5.24 5.19 -7.43
C VAL A 105 -3.99 5.88 -6.90
N ARG A 106 -4.09 6.55 -5.75
CA ARG A 106 -2.97 7.30 -5.17
C ARG A 106 -3.02 7.33 -3.66
N VAL A 107 -1.85 7.28 -3.05
CA VAL A 107 -1.63 7.60 -1.63
C VAL A 107 -0.51 8.62 -1.55
N ASP A 108 -0.70 9.64 -0.73
CA ASP A 108 0.34 10.61 -0.40
C ASP A 108 0.69 10.50 1.07
N TRP A 109 1.98 10.31 1.35
CA TRP A 109 2.43 10.23 2.73
C TRP A 109 3.86 10.69 2.90
N ARG A 110 4.09 11.55 3.91
CA ARG A 110 5.38 12.19 4.18
C ARG A 110 5.91 12.87 2.91
N ASN A 111 7.03 12.37 2.38
CA ASN A 111 7.74 12.90 1.23
C ASN A 111 7.46 12.13 -0.06
N ASP A 112 6.53 11.17 -0.06
CA ASP A 112 6.32 10.25 -1.16
C ASP A 112 4.87 10.27 -1.67
N ILE A 113 4.74 10.06 -2.98
CA ILE A 113 3.48 9.82 -3.71
C ILE A 113 3.54 8.37 -4.19
N TYR A 114 2.53 7.59 -3.86
CA TYR A 114 2.35 6.20 -4.28
C TYR A 114 1.26 6.20 -5.34
N ARG A 115 1.56 5.78 -6.57
CA ARG A 115 0.58 5.64 -7.64
C ARG A 115 0.33 4.18 -7.94
N PHE A 116 -0.92 3.81 -7.91
CA PHE A 116 -1.38 2.43 -8.05
C PHE A 116 -1.90 2.14 -9.45
N SER A 117 -1.70 0.91 -9.91
CA SER A 117 -2.15 0.46 -11.22
C SER A 117 -2.32 -1.06 -11.26
N ASP A 118 -2.85 -1.55 -12.39
CA ASP A 118 -2.98 -2.98 -12.71
C ASP A 118 -3.79 -3.75 -11.64
N TRP A 119 -5.07 -3.38 -11.52
CA TRP A 119 -5.97 -3.99 -10.55
C TRP A 119 -6.24 -5.46 -10.90
N LYS A 120 -5.95 -6.33 -9.94
CA LYS A 120 -6.25 -7.76 -9.99
C LYS A 120 -7.34 -8.07 -8.98
N GLU A 121 -7.97 -9.23 -9.11
CA GLU A 121 -8.99 -9.71 -8.19
C GLU A 121 -8.43 -10.83 -7.31
N TYR A 122 -8.75 -10.79 -6.01
CA TYR A 122 -8.45 -11.85 -5.05
C TYR A 122 -9.53 -11.86 -3.97
N ASP A 123 -10.04 -13.05 -3.61
CA ASP A 123 -11.14 -13.21 -2.65
C ASP A 123 -12.36 -12.29 -2.95
N GLY A 124 -12.72 -12.13 -4.22
CA GLY A 124 -13.82 -11.27 -4.66
C GLY A 124 -13.60 -9.76 -4.45
N THR A 125 -12.37 -9.34 -4.16
CA THR A 125 -12.00 -7.94 -3.98
C THR A 125 -10.90 -7.55 -4.96
N LYS A 126 -11.05 -6.39 -5.60
CA LYS A 126 -9.99 -5.81 -6.43
C LYS A 126 -8.90 -5.19 -5.56
N TYR A 127 -7.64 -5.40 -5.96
CA TYR A 127 -6.49 -4.76 -5.35
C TYR A 127 -5.54 -4.25 -6.43
N PRO A 128 -4.88 -3.10 -6.26
CA PRO A 128 -3.86 -2.69 -7.20
C PRO A 128 -2.65 -3.59 -7.04
N SER A 129 -2.18 -4.20 -8.13
CA SER A 129 -1.03 -5.11 -8.08
C SER A 129 0.29 -4.40 -8.37
N LYS A 130 0.28 -3.16 -8.87
CA LYS A 130 1.49 -2.37 -9.13
C LYS A 130 1.45 -1.05 -8.37
N CYS A 131 2.61 -0.64 -7.86
CA CYS A 131 2.81 0.65 -7.22
C CYS A 131 4.11 1.29 -7.74
N ALA A 132 4.03 2.54 -8.18
CA ALA A 132 5.19 3.38 -8.46
C ALA A 132 5.26 4.51 -7.43
N MET A 133 6.43 4.70 -6.82
CA MET A 133 6.64 5.70 -5.79
C MET A 133 7.47 6.86 -6.33
N PHE A 134 7.02 8.08 -6.05
CA PHE A 134 7.61 9.32 -6.51
C PHE A 134 7.94 10.20 -5.31
N ARG A 135 8.98 11.02 -5.42
CA ARG A 135 9.26 12.06 -4.43
C ARG A 135 8.28 13.21 -4.60
N ARG A 136 7.64 13.65 -3.51
CA ARG A 136 6.68 14.79 -3.54
C ARG A 136 7.32 16.09 -4.00
N ASN A 137 8.59 16.32 -3.66
CA ASN A 137 9.27 17.59 -3.96
C ASN A 137 9.74 17.70 -5.42
N SER A 138 10.14 16.60 -6.06
CA SER A 138 10.68 16.60 -7.42
C SER A 138 9.77 15.94 -8.45
N GLY A 139 8.79 15.15 -8.01
CA GLY A 139 8.01 14.29 -8.89
C GLY A 139 8.81 13.14 -9.50
N GLU A 140 10.07 12.94 -9.11
CA GLU A 140 10.89 11.88 -9.68
C GLU A 140 10.51 10.51 -9.10
N PRO A 141 10.39 9.46 -9.94
CA PRO A 141 10.22 8.10 -9.45
C PRO A 141 11.48 7.66 -8.69
N TRP A 142 11.29 6.82 -7.67
CA TRP A 142 12.42 6.25 -6.93
C TRP A 142 12.21 4.79 -6.50
N PHE A 143 11.01 4.26 -6.64
CA PHE A 143 10.73 2.85 -6.36
C PHE A 143 9.56 2.33 -7.19
N PHE A 144 9.66 1.08 -7.64
CA PHE A 144 8.60 0.37 -8.35
C PHE A 144 8.38 -0.97 -7.68
N HIS A 145 7.12 -1.34 -7.54
CA HIS A 145 6.68 -2.55 -6.88
C HIS A 145 5.58 -3.24 -7.67
N GLU A 146 5.61 -4.56 -7.67
CA GLU A 146 4.62 -5.41 -8.32
C GLU A 146 4.35 -6.64 -7.45
N ILE A 147 3.09 -6.84 -7.08
CA ILE A 147 2.56 -8.07 -6.49
C ILE A 147 2.34 -9.08 -7.61
N VAL A 148 3.13 -10.15 -7.60
CA VAL A 148 3.03 -11.26 -8.54
C VAL A 148 1.90 -12.17 -8.12
N THR A 149 1.93 -12.63 -6.87
CA THR A 149 0.88 -13.46 -6.25
C THR A 149 0.59 -12.96 -4.84
N ILE A 150 -0.63 -13.21 -4.37
CA ILE A 150 -1.06 -12.95 -3.00
C ILE A 150 -1.83 -14.16 -2.48
N GLU A 151 -1.59 -14.51 -1.23
CA GLU A 151 -2.22 -15.62 -0.53
C GLU A 151 -2.62 -15.18 0.88
N ARG A 152 -3.90 -15.33 1.25
CA ARG A 152 -4.35 -15.14 2.63
C ARG A 152 -3.92 -16.32 3.48
N LEU A 153 -3.27 -16.04 4.60
CA LEU A 153 -2.83 -17.05 5.55
C LEU A 153 -3.76 -17.11 6.76
N LYS A 154 -3.96 -18.30 7.31
CA LYS A 154 -4.72 -18.51 8.55
C LYS A 154 -3.87 -18.25 9.79
N GLU A 155 -2.57 -18.50 9.69
CA GLU A 155 -1.60 -18.40 10.78
C GLU A 155 -0.24 -17.95 10.26
N LEU A 156 0.58 -17.42 11.17
CA LEU A 156 1.92 -16.96 10.84
C LEU A 156 2.78 -18.17 10.44
N PRO A 157 3.48 -18.13 9.28
CA PRO A 157 4.35 -19.22 8.87
C PRO A 157 5.41 -19.59 9.90
N GLU A 158 5.74 -20.87 9.95
CA GLU A 158 6.79 -21.39 10.84
C GLU A 158 8.12 -20.63 10.64
N GLY A 159 8.80 -20.35 11.74
CA GLY A 159 10.07 -19.63 11.75
C GLY A 159 9.95 -18.10 11.80
N LEU A 160 8.75 -17.53 11.60
CA LEU A 160 8.50 -16.10 11.80
C LEU A 160 8.05 -15.82 13.23
N LYS A 161 8.55 -14.72 13.81
CA LYS A 161 8.23 -14.28 15.16
C LYS A 161 7.65 -12.86 15.13
N ARG A 162 6.65 -12.62 15.97
CA ARG A 162 6.03 -11.31 16.19
C ARG A 162 6.85 -10.46 17.17
#